data_AF-A0A7C0ZWI5-F1
#
_entry.id   AF-A0A7C0ZWI5-F1
#
_cell.length_a   1.000
_cell.length_b   1.000
_cell.length_c   1.000
_cell.angle_alpha   90.00
_cell.angle_beta   90.00
_cell.angle_gamma   90.00
#
_symmetry.space_group_name_H-M   'P 1'
#
loop_
_entity.id
_entity.type
_entity.pdbx_description
1 polymer ?
#
loop_
_entity_poly.entity_id
_entity_poly.type
_entity_poly.pdbx_seq_one_letter_code
_entity_poly.pdbx_strand_id
1 'polypeptide(L)' 'MKDGAPDKPWGGRFSEPTDTFVEAFTASVLFDRRLYAYDIEGSIAHARMLERAGILDRRERQAIVDGLNEVLGEIERGD' A
#
# COMPACT_ATOMS: atom_id res chain seq x y z
N MET A 1 -31.08 2.40 -3.62
CA MET A 1 -29.81 2.93 -3.11
C MET A 1 -28.89 1.73 -3.00
N LYS A 2 -27.76 1.69 -3.72
CA LYS A 2 -26.81 0.58 -3.58
C LYS A 2 -25.94 0.92 -2.37
N ASP A 3 -26.21 0.26 -1.26
CA ASP A 3 -25.36 0.26 -0.08
C ASP A 3 -24.10 -0.56 -0.43
N GLY A 4 -23.16 0.06 -1.12
CA GLY A 4 -21.93 -0.57 -1.59
C GLY A 4 -20.79 -0.22 -0.64
N ALA A 5 -20.27 -1.22 0.08
CA ALA A 5 -18.97 -1.12 0.75
C ALA A 5 -17.92 -0.58 -0.25
N PRO A 6 -16.95 0.23 0.21
CA PRO A 6 -15.98 0.87 -0.68
C PRO A 6 -15.29 -0.15 -1.58
N ASP A 7 -15.17 0.20 -2.86
CA ASP A 7 -14.53 -0.64 -3.88
C ASP A 7 -13.11 -0.98 -3.42
N LYS A 8 -12.85 -2.28 -3.20
CA LYS A 8 -11.56 -2.74 -2.71
C LYS A 8 -10.55 -2.68 -3.86
N PRO A 9 -9.42 -1.95 -3.73
CA PRO A 9 -8.45 -1.81 -4.81
C PRO A 9 -7.79 -3.15 -5.21
N TRP A 10 -7.97 -4.22 -4.43
CA TRP A 10 -7.51 -5.58 -4.70
C TRP A 10 -8.63 -6.56 -5.09
N GLY A 11 -9.86 -6.10 -5.36
CA GLY A 11 -10.99 -6.97 -5.75
C GLY A 11 -10.80 -7.74 -7.06
N GLY A 12 -9.77 -7.39 -7.84
CA GLY A 12 -9.39 -8.11 -9.05
C GLY A 12 -10.41 -7.95 -10.18
N ARG A 13 -10.76 -9.07 -10.83
CA ARG A 13 -11.67 -9.11 -12.00
C ARG A 13 -13.11 -9.51 -11.67
N PHE A 14 -13.46 -9.67 -10.40
CA PHE A 14 -14.79 -10.11 -9.99
C PHE A 14 -15.74 -8.92 -9.88
N SER A 15 -16.95 -9.09 -10.42
CA SER A 15 -18.02 -8.09 -10.35
C SER A 15 -18.83 -8.15 -9.05
N GLU A 16 -18.63 -9.21 -8.27
CA GLU A 16 -19.28 -9.45 -6.99
C GLU A 16 -18.26 -9.35 -5.85
N PRO A 17 -18.67 -8.88 -4.65
CA PRO A 17 -17.80 -8.81 -3.50
C PRO A 17 -17.31 -10.20 -3.08
N THR A 18 -16.05 -10.28 -2.62
CA THR A 18 -15.50 -11.53 -2.10
C THR A 18 -16.23 -11.91 -0.81
N ASP A 19 -16.49 -13.21 -0.64
CA ASP A 19 -17.13 -13.73 0.57
C ASP A 19 -16.31 -13.38 1.81
N THR A 20 -16.97 -12.85 2.85
CA THR A 20 -16.32 -12.39 4.09
C THR A 20 -15.46 -13.47 4.75
N PHE A 21 -15.86 -14.75 4.68
CA PHE A 21 -15.07 -15.86 5.19
C PHE A 21 -13.78 -16.04 4.39
N VAL A 22 -13.85 -15.94 3.06
CA VAL A 22 -12.68 -16.04 2.18
C VAL A 22 -11.71 -14.88 2.45
N GLU A 23 -12.22 -13.68 2.68
CA GLU A 23 -11.38 -12.52 3.04
C GLU A 23 -10.69 -12.72 4.38
N ALA A 24 -11.41 -13.14 5.41
CA ALA A 24 -10.82 -13.40 6.73
C ALA A 24 -9.79 -14.53 6.68
N PHE A 25 -10.04 -15.57 5.87
CA PHE A 25 -9.14 -16.70 5.69
C PHE A 25 -7.85 -16.33 4.93
N THR A 26 -7.94 -15.41 3.97
CA THR A 26 -6.80 -14.99 3.13
C THR A 26 -6.05 -13.76 3.65
N ALA A 27 -6.59 -13.07 4.65
CA ALA A 27 -5.96 -11.90 5.25
C ALA A 27 -4.61 -12.25 5.92
N SER A 28 -3.53 -11.62 5.45
CA SER A 28 -2.18 -11.86 5.99
C SER A 28 -1.66 -10.74 6.91
N VAL A 29 -2.35 -9.59 6.95
CA VAL A 29 -1.93 -8.38 7.67
C VAL A 29 -1.58 -8.64 9.14
N LEU A 30 -2.29 -9.57 9.81
CA LEU A 30 -2.09 -9.89 11.23
C LEU A 30 -0.65 -10.33 11.53
N PHE A 31 0.03 -10.96 10.58
CA PHE A 31 1.40 -11.42 10.74
C PHE A 31 2.39 -10.70 9.81
N ASP A 32 1.98 -10.32 8.61
CA ASP A 32 2.82 -9.62 7.62
C ASP A 32 3.12 -8.18 8.02
N ARG A 33 2.34 -7.56 8.92
CA ARG A 33 2.64 -6.21 9.41
C ARG A 33 4.09 -6.06 9.88
N ARG A 34 4.73 -7.12 10.39
CA ARG A 34 6.15 -7.09 10.79
C ARG A 34 7.12 -6.72 9.66
N LEU A 35 6.67 -6.82 8.41
CA LEU A 35 7.46 -6.55 7.22
C LEU A 35 7.37 -5.08 6.75
N TYR A 36 6.61 -4.23 7.45
CA TYR A 36 6.34 -2.85 7.03
C TYR A 36 7.61 -2.08 6.66
N ALA A 37 8.67 -2.20 7.45
CA ALA A 37 9.90 -1.44 7.25
C ALA A 37 10.59 -1.81 5.92
N TYR A 38 10.55 -3.10 5.56
CA TYR A 38 11.13 -3.60 4.30
C TYR A 38 10.29 -3.21 3.09
N ASP A 39 8.96 -3.21 3.22
CA ASP A 39 8.06 -2.78 2.16
C ASP A 39 8.22 -1.27 1.86
N ILE A 40 8.37 -0.46 2.91
CA ILE A 40 8.66 0.98 2.80
C ILE A 40 10.03 1.20 2.15
N GLU A 41 11.07 0.50 2.60
CA GLU A 41 12.41 0.62 2.02
C GLU A 41 12.42 0.23 0.53
N GLY A 42 11.76 -0.89 0.19
CA GLY A 42 11.58 -1.34 -1.18
C GLY A 42 10.83 -0.33 -2.04
N SER A 43 9.79 0.29 -1.48
CA SER A 43 9.00 1.33 -2.15
C SER A 43 9.81 2.61 -2.40
N ILE A 44 10.63 3.05 -1.44
CA ILE A 44 11.54 4.19 -1.61
C ILE A 44 12.57 3.89 -2.71
N ALA A 45 13.16 2.69 -2.72
CA ALA A 45 14.07 2.27 -3.76
C ALA A 45 13.40 2.25 -5.14
N HIS A 46 12.16 1.76 -5.22
CA HIS A 46 11.37 1.75 -6.43
C HIS A 46 11.07 3.17 -6.95
N ALA A 47 10.65 4.09 -6.08
CA ALA A 47 10.41 5.49 -6.45
C ALA A 47 11.66 6.19 -7.00
N ARG A 48 12.83 5.95 -6.39
CA ARG A 48 14.12 6.45 -6.91
C ARG A 48 14.48 5.85 -8.26
N MET A 49 14.20 4.56 -8.47
CA MET A 49 14.40 3.90 -9.75
C MET A 49 13.47 4.49 -10.84
N LEU A 50 12.20 4.75 -10.52
CA LEU A 50 11.24 5.36 -11.45
C LEU A 50 11.65 6.78 -11.89
N GLU A 51 12.20 7.60 -10.99
CA GLU A 51 12.82 8.89 -11.38
C GLU A 51 13.95 8.67 -12.38
N ARG A 52 14.86 7.73 -12.09
CA ARG A 52 15.99 7.42 -12.98
C ARG A 52 15.54 6.90 -14.34
N ALA A 53 14.41 6.21 -14.41
CA ALA A 53 13.78 5.76 -15.65
C ALA A 53 13.05 6.89 -16.41
N GLY A 54 12.94 8.09 -15.83
CA GLY A 54 12.24 9.24 -16.41
C GLY A 54 10.71 9.14 -16.33
N ILE A 55 10.19 8.26 -15.47
CA ILE A 55 8.74 8.08 -15.26
C ILE A 55 8.22 9.08 -14.24
N LEU A 56 9.02 9.38 -13.21
CA LEU A 56 8.74 10.41 -12.21
C LEU A 56 9.71 11.57 -12.38
N ASP A 57 9.25 12.78 -12.12
CA ASP A 57 10.14 13.91 -11.89
C ASP A 57 10.70 13.90 -10.44
N ARG A 58 11.66 14.80 -10.20
CA ARG A 58 12.31 14.92 -8.90
C ARG A 58 11.35 15.30 -7.77
N ARG A 59 10.34 16.12 -8.05
CA ARG A 59 9.35 16.58 -7.06
C ARG A 59 8.37 15.46 -6.71
N GLU A 60 7.89 14.73 -7.71
CA GLU A 60 7.01 13.56 -7.53
C GLU A 60 7.72 12.48 -6.72
N ARG A 61 8.95 12.12 -7.10
CA ARG A 61 9.76 11.16 -6.33
C ARG A 61 9.98 11.64 -4.90
N GLN A 62 10.26 12.93 -4.68
CA GLN A 62 10.47 13.46 -3.34
C GLN A 62 9.20 13.37 -2.49
N ALA A 63 8.04 13.76 -3.05
CA ALA A 63 6.76 13.66 -2.36
C ALA A 63 6.43 12.23 -1.93
N ILE A 64 6.70 11.23 -2.79
CA ILE A 64 6.50 9.82 -2.46
C ILE A 64 7.44 9.39 -1.32
N VAL A 65 8.73 9.75 -1.39
CA VAL A 65 9.70 9.39 -0.34
C VAL A 65 9.34 10.03 0.99
N ASP A 66 8.91 11.28 1.00
CA ASP A 66 8.54 11.98 2.23
C ASP A 66 7.29 11.35 2.85
N GLY A 67 6.25 11.07 2.06
CA GLY A 67 5.06 10.37 2.53
C GLY A 67 5.35 8.95 3.06
N LEU A 68 6.26 8.22 2.42
CA LEU A 68 6.68 6.90 2.91
C LEU A 68 7.42 6.97 4.26
N ASN A 69 8.21 8.02 4.49
CA ASN A 69 8.86 8.24 5.79
C ASN A 69 7.85 8.70 6.86
N GLU A 70 6.83 9.45 6.49
CA GLU A 70 5.72 9.81 7.39
C GLU A 70 4.97 8.56 7.85
N VAL A 71 4.56 7.71 6.90
CA VAL A 71 3.91 6.42 7.19
C VAL A 71 4.79 5.52 8.06
N LEU A 72 6.11 5.47 7.80
CA LEU A 72 7.04 4.75 8.65
C LEU A 72 6.95 5.23 10.11
N GLY A 73 7.01 6.55 10.30
CA GLY A 73 6.93 7.15 11.63
C GLY A 73 5.59 6.91 12.32
N GLU A 74 4.48 6.93 11.59
CA GLU A 74 3.14 6.60 12.11
C GLU A 74 3.08 5.15 12.61
N ILE A 75 3.57 4.20 11.81
CA ILE A 75 3.61 2.78 12.18
C ILE A 75 4.50 2.55 13.40
N GLU A 76 5.65 3.21 13.49
CA GLU A 76 6.57 3.11 14.64
C GLU A 76 5.97 3.68 15.94
N ARG A 77 5.09 4.70 15.84
CA ARG A 77 4.34 5.26 16.98
C ARG A 77 3.08 4.46 17.32
N GLY A 78 2.58 3.66 16.38
CA GLY A 78 1.34 2.91 16.52
C GLY A 78 0.09 3.76 16.32
N ASP A 79 0.18 4.80 15.47
CA ASP A 79 -0.92 5.70 15.09
C ASP A 79 -1.99 4.99 14.24
#